data_AF-A0A6A4LEV1-F1
#
_entry.id   AF-A0A6A4LEV1-F1
#
_cell.length_a   1.000
_cell.length_b   1.000
_cell.length_c   1.000
_cell.angle_alpha   90.00
_cell.angle_beta   90.00
_cell.angle_gamma   90.00
#
_symmetry.space_group_name_H-M   'P 1'
#
loop_
_entity.id
_entity.type
_entity.pdbx_description
1 polymer ?
#
loop_
_entity_poly.entity_id
_entity_poly.type
_entity_poly.pdbx_seq_one_letter_code
_entity_poly.pdbx_strand_id
1 'polypeptide(L)'
;MATDYVPNSDRVNNFFNELETRKSLLTTITQLNKTLTDHFASLDNSLSSKSQTLDSQIEAFDAQIKKTLESFENRENAIPERESTAAARIEEQKDAAIADIEEAAAAVSENRNGGGERSLSGFLRTCCRRMDSKGLIRFLLAKRKESVVLRADIAAAVVEECVDVMSFVLDALEEFVEMKVEGKVGMADRRWAVGILIQAVLPVVDGGGVANSVRERAAGVVEKWKGAMSGGGESGGGVGAGEAAMFLQAVAGFGLKDKFEEDYLMKLVLEHATRRDMAKVALALGFGDKIKGYHCKLAA
;
A
#
# COMPACT_ATOMS: atom_id res chain seq x y z
N MET A 1 -0.79 47.77 109.09
CA MET A 1 -0.79 48.43 107.77
C MET A 1 -0.79 47.33 106.72
N ALA A 2 -1.94 47.04 106.14
CA ALA A 2 -2.05 46.08 105.05
C ALA A 2 -1.71 46.81 103.76
N THR A 3 -0.57 46.49 103.16
CA THR A 3 -0.21 46.96 101.83
C THR A 3 -0.90 46.05 100.83
N ASP A 4 -1.98 46.53 100.22
CA ASP A 4 -2.63 45.85 99.10
C ASP A 4 -1.62 45.70 97.96
N TYR A 5 -1.23 44.44 97.71
CA TYR A 5 -0.45 44.07 96.55
C TYR A 5 -1.38 44.03 95.35
N VAL A 6 -1.43 45.13 94.57
CA VAL A 6 -2.15 45.14 93.29
C VAL A 6 -1.36 44.27 92.30
N PRO A 7 -1.92 43.16 91.79
CA PRO A 7 -1.21 42.31 90.84
C PRO A 7 -0.96 43.09 89.54
N ASN A 8 0.26 43.04 89.02
CA ASN A 8 0.64 43.69 87.76
C ASN A 8 0.04 42.95 86.55
N SER A 9 -1.26 43.13 86.34
CA SER A 9 -2.09 42.43 85.33
C SER A 9 -1.67 42.75 83.89
N ASP A 10 -1.20 43.96 83.61
CA ASP A 10 -0.82 44.39 82.25
C ASP A 10 0.45 43.69 81.75
N ARG A 11 1.42 43.46 82.63
CA ARG A 11 2.65 42.72 82.29
C ARG A 11 2.35 41.26 81.97
N VAL A 12 1.42 40.66 82.71
CA VAL A 12 0.97 39.27 82.47
C VAL A 12 0.21 39.18 81.15
N ASN A 13 -0.73 40.09 80.88
CA ASN A 13 -1.46 40.14 79.61
C ASN A 13 -0.53 40.35 78.40
N ASN A 14 0.48 41.24 78.51
CA ASN A 14 1.46 41.44 77.44
C ASN A 14 2.32 40.19 77.18
N PHE A 15 2.72 39.46 78.23
CA PHE A 15 3.42 38.18 78.07
C PHE A 15 2.56 37.13 77.37
N PHE A 16 1.26 37.05 77.69
CA PHE A 16 0.34 36.14 77.02
C PHE A 16 0.14 36.51 75.55
N ASN A 17 -0.03 37.80 75.24
CA ASN A 17 -0.11 38.28 73.86
C ASN A 17 1.17 37.95 73.06
N GLU A 18 2.35 38.10 73.67
CA GLU A 18 3.60 37.74 73.01
C GLU A 18 3.77 36.20 72.86
N LEU A 19 3.26 35.43 73.81
CA LEU A 19 3.22 33.96 73.69
C LEU A 19 2.29 33.53 72.56
N GLU A 20 1.11 34.15 72.42
CA GLU A 20 0.15 33.88 71.36
C GLU A 20 0.70 34.24 69.97
N THR A 21 1.35 35.39 69.83
CA THR A 21 2.00 35.77 68.56
C THR A 21 3.15 34.83 68.20
N ARG A 22 3.97 34.40 69.16
CA ARG A 22 5.01 33.38 68.92
C ARG A 22 4.40 32.03 68.53
N LYS A 23 3.29 31.64 69.16
CA LYS A 23 2.54 30.43 68.82
C LYS A 23 1.97 30.50 67.39
N SER A 24 1.40 31.63 66.98
CA SER A 24 0.89 31.80 65.61
C SER A 24 2.02 31.74 64.58
N LEU A 25 3.16 32.39 64.85
CA LEU A 25 4.34 32.32 63.97
C LEU A 25 4.86 30.88 63.83
N LEU A 26 4.99 30.16 64.95
CA LEU A 26 5.40 28.75 64.92
C LEU A 26 4.44 27.91 64.08
N THR A 27 3.14 28.12 64.25
CA THR A 27 2.10 27.41 63.47
C THR A 27 2.23 27.70 61.97
N THR A 28 2.46 28.96 61.58
CA THR A 28 2.68 29.35 60.19
C THR A 28 3.94 28.72 59.61
N ILE A 29 5.05 28.69 60.37
CA ILE A 29 6.31 28.06 59.95
C ILE A 29 6.12 26.55 59.78
N THR A 30 5.41 25.89 60.69
CA THR A 30 5.09 24.46 60.59
C THR A 30 4.22 24.18 59.36
N GLN A 31 3.21 25.01 59.10
CA GLN A 31 2.36 24.89 57.91
C GLN A 31 3.18 25.03 56.62
N LEU A 32 4.06 26.05 56.55
CA LEU A 32 4.90 26.30 55.37
C LEU A 32 5.89 25.15 55.13
N ASN A 33 6.55 24.67 56.18
CA ASN A 33 7.44 23.51 56.08
C ASN A 33 6.68 22.27 55.59
N LYS A 34 5.46 22.04 56.10
CA LYS A 34 4.61 20.94 55.63
C LYS A 34 4.28 21.08 54.14
N THR A 35 3.80 22.24 53.71
CA THR A 35 3.50 22.49 52.29
C THR A 35 4.73 22.31 51.39
N LEU A 36 5.90 22.75 51.86
CA LEU A 36 7.15 22.60 51.14
C LEU A 36 7.56 21.12 51.02
N THR A 37 7.46 20.35 52.11
CA THR A 37 7.72 18.90 52.09
C THR A 37 6.73 18.17 51.17
N ASP A 38 5.45 18.51 51.21
CA ASP A 38 4.42 17.92 50.34
C ASP A 38 4.71 18.22 48.86
N HIS A 39 5.14 19.46 48.54
CA HIS A 39 5.52 19.84 47.18
C HIS A 39 6.76 19.09 46.69
N PHE A 40 7.79 18.95 47.53
CA PHE A 40 8.98 18.15 47.18
C PHE A 40 8.63 16.68 46.97
N ALA A 41 7.78 16.09 47.81
CA ALA A 41 7.30 14.73 47.63
C ALA A 41 6.51 14.58 46.31
N SER A 42 5.65 15.56 45.98
CA SER A 42 4.92 15.57 44.70
C SER A 42 5.87 15.69 43.50
N LEU A 43 6.90 16.52 43.60
CA LEU A 43 7.88 16.71 42.52
C LEU A 43 8.70 15.44 42.31
N ASP A 44 9.15 14.81 43.40
CA ASP A 44 9.92 13.56 43.37
C ASP A 44 9.11 12.42 42.76
N ASN A 45 7.85 12.26 43.17
CA ASN A 45 6.93 11.31 42.56
C ASN A 45 6.70 11.60 41.06
N SER A 46 6.53 12.87 40.68
CA SER A 46 6.37 13.25 39.27
C SER A 46 7.63 12.97 38.46
N LEU A 47 8.82 13.24 39.01
CA LEU A 47 10.10 13.00 38.36
C LEU A 47 10.35 11.50 38.19
N SER A 48 10.09 10.71 39.24
CA SER A 48 10.20 9.26 39.22
C SER A 48 9.28 8.65 38.15
N SER A 49 8.02 9.07 38.10
CA SER A 49 7.05 8.63 37.08
C SER A 49 7.51 8.98 35.66
N LYS A 50 8.04 10.19 35.45
CA LYS A 50 8.59 10.60 34.15
C LYS A 50 9.83 9.80 33.76
N SER A 51 10.73 9.52 34.71
CA SER A 51 11.91 8.68 34.48
C SER A 51 11.49 7.29 34.02
N GLN A 52 10.58 6.63 34.77
CA GLN A 52 10.07 5.31 34.41
C GLN A 52 9.40 5.29 33.02
N THR A 53 8.67 6.37 32.69
CA THR A 53 8.06 6.51 31.36
C THR A 53 9.13 6.58 30.27
N LEU A 54 10.19 7.36 30.46
CA LEU A 54 11.30 7.46 29.51
C LEU A 54 12.04 6.13 29.37
N ASP A 55 12.32 5.44 30.48
CA ASP A 55 12.98 4.13 30.47
C ASP A 55 12.14 3.13 29.65
N SER A 56 10.82 3.10 29.86
CA SER A 56 9.91 2.23 29.08
C SER A 56 9.88 2.58 27.58
N GLN A 57 10.02 3.86 27.23
CA GLN A 57 10.09 4.29 25.83
C GLN A 57 11.41 3.90 25.18
N ILE A 58 12.53 4.01 25.90
CA ILE A 58 13.84 3.58 25.43
C ILE A 58 13.82 2.08 25.14
N GLU A 59 13.33 1.26 26.07
CA GLU A 59 13.20 -0.19 25.87
C GLU A 59 12.31 -0.53 24.66
N ALA A 60 11.20 0.20 24.47
CA ALA A 60 10.31 0.01 23.33
C ALA A 60 11.00 0.34 21.99
N PHE A 61 11.78 1.44 21.94
CA PHE A 61 12.53 1.79 20.75
C PHE A 61 13.65 0.80 20.46
N ASP A 62 14.39 0.34 21.47
CA ASP A 62 15.43 -0.67 21.31
C ASP A 62 14.86 -1.98 20.77
N ALA A 63 13.71 -2.42 21.28
CA ALA A 63 13.00 -3.59 20.75
C ALA A 63 12.57 -3.38 19.28
N GLN A 64 12.09 -2.19 18.93
CA GLN A 64 11.71 -1.85 17.56
C GLN A 64 12.92 -1.82 16.61
N ILE A 65 14.05 -1.26 17.06
CA ILE A 65 15.31 -1.22 16.29
C ILE A 65 15.81 -2.64 16.05
N LYS A 66 15.86 -3.47 17.09
CA LYS A 66 16.28 -4.87 16.97
C LYS A 66 15.42 -5.63 15.98
N LYS A 67 14.10 -5.52 16.09
CA LYS A 67 13.15 -6.14 15.14
C LYS A 67 13.37 -5.66 13.70
N THR A 68 13.65 -4.37 13.53
CA THR A 68 13.88 -3.78 12.20
C THR A 68 15.20 -4.25 11.60
N LEU A 69 16.26 -4.35 12.40
CA LEU A 69 17.56 -4.89 11.98
C LEU A 69 17.46 -6.36 11.59
N GLU A 70 16.81 -7.19 12.40
CA GLU A 70 16.55 -8.60 12.08
C GLU A 70 15.78 -8.73 10.75
N SER A 71 14.80 -7.85 10.51
CA SER A 71 14.10 -7.83 9.22
C SER A 71 15.00 -7.43 8.04
N PHE A 72 15.99 -6.56 8.24
CA PHE A 72 16.93 -6.19 7.19
C PHE A 72 17.95 -7.29 6.93
N GLU A 73 18.50 -7.89 7.98
CA GLU A 73 19.45 -9.01 7.88
C GLU A 73 18.83 -10.21 7.16
N ASN A 74 17.59 -10.56 7.50
CA ASN A 74 16.86 -11.62 6.78
C ASN A 74 16.66 -11.30 5.29
N ARG A 75 16.43 -10.03 4.95
CA ARG A 75 16.29 -9.60 3.56
C ARG A 75 17.63 -9.65 2.83
N GLU A 76 18.71 -9.22 3.47
CA GLU A 76 20.07 -9.25 2.92
C GLU A 76 20.53 -10.68 2.64
N ASN A 77 20.30 -11.59 3.60
CA ASN A 77 20.62 -13.01 3.44
C ASN A 77 19.81 -13.68 2.31
N ALA A 78 18.63 -13.15 1.95
CA ALA A 78 17.83 -13.64 0.84
C ALA A 78 18.23 -13.06 -0.53
N ILE A 79 19.07 -12.01 -0.58
CA ILE A 79 19.50 -11.39 -1.85
C ILE A 79 20.29 -12.37 -2.72
N PRO A 80 21.32 -13.09 -2.23
CA PRO A 80 22.10 -14.00 -3.06
C PRO A 80 21.27 -15.10 -3.73
N GLU A 81 20.31 -15.68 -2.99
CA GLU A 81 19.40 -16.69 -3.54
C GLU A 81 18.49 -16.11 -4.63
N ARG A 82 17.95 -14.90 -4.39
CA ARG A 82 17.12 -14.19 -5.38
C ARG A 82 17.89 -13.80 -6.62
N GLU A 83 19.12 -13.33 -6.47
CA GLU A 83 20.02 -13.00 -7.58
C GLU A 83 20.38 -14.25 -8.39
N SER A 84 20.72 -15.35 -7.72
CA SER A 84 20.99 -16.63 -8.39
C SER A 84 19.77 -17.13 -9.16
N THR A 85 18.58 -17.07 -8.56
CA THR A 85 17.32 -17.48 -9.20
C THR A 85 16.99 -16.59 -10.40
N ALA A 86 17.17 -15.28 -10.27
CA ALA A 86 16.94 -14.33 -11.36
C ALA A 86 17.95 -14.53 -12.50
N ALA A 87 19.23 -14.75 -12.19
CA ALA A 87 20.26 -15.02 -13.18
C ALA A 87 20.00 -16.33 -13.94
N ALA A 88 19.61 -17.40 -13.24
CA ALA A 88 19.23 -18.67 -13.85
C ALA A 88 18.03 -18.50 -14.79
N ARG A 89 17.01 -17.74 -14.37
CA ARG A 89 15.83 -17.44 -15.20
C ARG A 89 16.19 -16.64 -16.45
N ILE A 90 17.10 -15.66 -16.35
CA ILE A 90 17.57 -14.89 -17.50
C ILE A 90 18.29 -15.81 -18.50
N GLU A 91 19.12 -16.73 -18.03
CA GLU A 91 19.84 -17.66 -18.91
C GLU A 91 18.87 -18.65 -19.58
N GLU A 92 17.93 -19.23 -18.82
CA GLU A 92 16.88 -20.09 -19.37
C GLU A 92 16.05 -19.37 -20.45
N GLN A 93 15.64 -18.13 -20.20
CA GLN A 93 14.88 -17.33 -21.16
C GLN A 93 15.72 -16.98 -22.41
N LYS A 94 17.03 -16.74 -22.25
CA LYS A 94 17.95 -16.52 -23.37
C LYS A 94 18.10 -17.76 -24.24
N ASP A 95 18.37 -18.92 -23.63
CA ASP A 95 18.51 -20.19 -24.34
C ASP A 95 17.23 -20.55 -25.10
N ALA A 96 16.08 -20.36 -24.44
CA ALA A 96 14.79 -20.62 -25.06
C ALA A 96 14.49 -19.64 -26.23
N ALA A 97 14.86 -18.37 -26.10
CA ALA A 97 14.73 -17.39 -27.19
C ALA A 97 15.64 -17.71 -28.39
N ILE A 98 16.86 -18.20 -28.13
CA ILE A 98 17.77 -18.66 -29.20
C ILE A 98 17.16 -19.86 -29.92
N ALA A 99 16.64 -20.85 -29.18
CA ALA A 99 15.99 -22.02 -29.75
C ALA A 99 14.79 -21.65 -30.65
N ASP A 100 13.95 -20.70 -30.23
CA ASP A 100 12.83 -20.22 -31.06
C ASP A 100 13.32 -19.56 -32.37
N ILE A 101 14.43 -18.80 -32.34
CA ILE A 101 15.00 -18.17 -33.53
C ILE A 101 15.56 -19.23 -34.48
N GLU A 102 16.25 -20.24 -33.95
CA GLU A 102 16.76 -21.36 -34.74
C GLU A 102 15.62 -22.19 -35.35
N GLU A 103 14.56 -22.46 -34.59
CA GLU A 103 13.36 -23.15 -35.09
C GLU A 103 12.65 -22.32 -36.17
N ALA A 104 12.52 -21.01 -35.98
CA ALA A 104 11.94 -20.11 -36.99
C ALA A 104 12.80 -20.07 -38.27
N ALA A 105 14.12 -20.04 -38.14
CA ALA A 105 15.04 -20.10 -39.29
C ALA A 105 14.94 -21.43 -40.04
N ALA A 106 14.83 -22.55 -39.31
CA ALA A 106 14.63 -23.88 -39.89
C ALA A 106 13.27 -24.00 -40.59
N ALA A 107 12.19 -23.47 -40.02
CA ALA A 107 10.86 -23.50 -40.60
C ALA A 107 10.76 -22.71 -41.92
N VAL A 108 11.50 -21.60 -42.05
CA VAL A 108 11.60 -20.82 -43.30
C VAL A 108 12.28 -21.63 -44.40
N SER A 109 13.23 -22.51 -44.05
CA SER A 109 13.92 -23.39 -45.02
C SER A 109 13.06 -24.56 -45.52
N GLU A 110 12.07 -25.01 -44.74
CA GLU A 110 11.29 -26.22 -45.05
C GLU A 110 9.85 -25.96 -45.59
N ASN A 111 9.44 -24.70 -45.76
CA ASN A 111 8.12 -24.30 -46.30
C ASN A 111 6.92 -25.08 -45.70
N ARG A 112 6.97 -25.40 -44.40
CA ARG A 112 5.89 -26.12 -43.71
C ARG A 112 4.84 -25.14 -43.20
N ASN A 113 3.70 -25.10 -43.90
CA ASN A 113 2.53 -24.36 -43.46
C ASN A 113 1.80 -25.14 -42.33
N GLY A 114 2.32 -25.04 -41.10
CA GLY A 114 1.87 -25.77 -39.91
C GLY A 114 0.81 -25.05 -39.07
N GLY A 115 -0.42 -25.03 -39.60
CA GLY A 115 -1.73 -24.77 -38.97
C GLY A 115 -1.87 -24.32 -37.51
N GLY A 116 -2.21 -23.04 -37.32
CA GLY A 116 -3.27 -22.58 -36.41
C GLY A 116 -2.96 -22.46 -34.92
N GLU A 117 -2.75 -23.58 -34.23
CA GLU A 117 -2.77 -23.63 -32.76
C GLU A 117 -1.35 -23.51 -32.15
N ARG A 118 -0.36 -24.13 -32.80
CA ARG A 118 1.07 -23.84 -32.57
C ARG A 118 1.42 -22.39 -32.89
N SER A 119 0.68 -21.76 -33.81
CA SER A 119 0.88 -20.37 -34.19
C SER A 119 0.41 -19.38 -33.12
N LEU A 120 -0.64 -19.69 -32.35
CA LEU A 120 -1.14 -18.79 -31.31
C LEU A 120 -0.27 -18.84 -30.05
N SER A 121 -0.04 -20.03 -29.50
CA SER A 121 0.82 -20.22 -28.32
C SER A 121 2.27 -19.79 -28.60
N GLY A 122 2.81 -20.15 -29.78
CA GLY A 122 4.13 -19.71 -30.22
C GLY A 122 4.24 -18.18 -30.33
N PHE A 123 3.24 -17.51 -30.91
CA PHE A 123 3.24 -16.06 -31.00
C PHE A 123 3.13 -15.37 -29.63
N LEU A 124 2.30 -15.89 -28.72
CA LEU A 124 2.21 -15.40 -27.34
C LEU A 124 3.58 -15.47 -26.65
N ARG A 125 4.25 -16.62 -26.72
CA ARG A 125 5.60 -16.83 -26.19
C ARG A 125 6.62 -15.86 -26.80
N THR A 126 6.63 -15.73 -28.14
CA THR A 126 7.54 -14.80 -28.82
C THR A 126 7.33 -13.35 -28.39
N CYS A 127 6.08 -12.88 -28.27
CA CYS A 127 5.78 -11.54 -27.79
C CYS A 127 6.22 -11.33 -26.33
N CYS A 128 6.00 -12.32 -25.46
CA CYS A 128 6.40 -12.25 -24.05
C CYS A 128 7.93 -12.21 -23.89
N ARG A 129 8.66 -13.07 -24.59
CA ARG A 129 10.13 -13.11 -24.58
C ARG A 129 10.77 -11.84 -25.16
N ARG A 130 10.16 -11.30 -26.22
CA ARG A 130 10.62 -10.04 -26.84
C ARG A 130 10.17 -8.79 -26.09
N MET A 131 9.40 -8.94 -25.00
CA MET A 131 8.77 -7.84 -24.27
C MET A 131 7.94 -6.91 -25.19
N ASP A 132 7.31 -7.45 -26.24
CA ASP A 132 6.48 -6.70 -27.20
C ASP A 132 5.01 -6.67 -26.75
N SER A 133 4.72 -5.83 -25.76
CA SER A 133 3.38 -5.62 -25.20
C SER A 133 2.39 -5.12 -26.27
N LYS A 134 2.84 -4.21 -27.15
CA LYS A 134 2.02 -3.63 -28.23
C LYS A 134 1.66 -4.66 -29.29
N GLY A 135 2.61 -5.52 -29.66
CA GLY A 135 2.39 -6.66 -30.57
C GLY A 135 1.39 -7.64 -29.99
N LEU A 136 1.51 -7.97 -28.70
CA LEU A 136 0.59 -8.86 -28.01
C LEU A 136 -0.84 -8.29 -28.01
N ILE A 137 -1.03 -7.02 -27.65
CA ILE A 137 -2.37 -6.40 -27.65
C ILE A 137 -2.97 -6.41 -29.06
N ARG A 138 -2.20 -6.03 -30.10
CA ARG A 138 -2.68 -6.08 -31.49
C ARG A 138 -3.14 -7.49 -31.90
N PHE A 139 -2.40 -8.51 -31.49
CA PHE A 139 -2.74 -9.90 -31.75
C PHE A 139 -4.00 -10.36 -31.02
N LEU A 140 -4.13 -10.03 -29.73
CA LEU A 140 -5.31 -10.35 -28.93
C LEU A 140 -6.59 -9.70 -29.48
N LEU A 141 -6.47 -8.50 -30.06
CA LEU A 141 -7.56 -7.82 -30.75
C LEU A 141 -7.95 -8.53 -32.05
N ALA A 142 -6.96 -8.95 -32.87
CA ALA A 142 -7.19 -9.66 -34.12
C ALA A 142 -7.83 -11.06 -33.90
N LYS A 143 -7.48 -11.73 -32.79
CA LYS A 143 -7.89 -13.10 -32.46
C LYS A 143 -8.86 -13.18 -31.28
N ARG A 144 -9.65 -12.13 -31.05
CA ARG A 144 -10.57 -11.99 -29.89
C ARG A 144 -11.36 -13.25 -29.51
N LYS A 145 -12.00 -13.92 -30.48
CA LYS A 145 -12.89 -15.05 -30.17
C LYS A 145 -12.12 -16.25 -29.59
N GLU A 146 -10.90 -16.46 -30.08
CA GLU A 146 -9.99 -17.52 -29.63
C GLU A 146 -9.36 -17.14 -28.27
N SER A 147 -8.98 -15.87 -28.09
CA SER A 147 -8.34 -15.38 -26.87
C SER A 147 -9.28 -15.26 -25.65
N VAL A 148 -10.60 -15.18 -25.86
CA VAL A 148 -11.58 -15.26 -24.76
C VAL A 148 -11.61 -16.63 -24.09
N VAL A 149 -11.41 -17.70 -24.88
CA VAL A 149 -11.40 -19.08 -24.38
C VAL A 149 -10.07 -19.38 -23.68
N LEU A 150 -8.97 -18.80 -24.17
CA LEU A 150 -7.60 -19.06 -23.70
C LEU A 150 -7.09 -18.02 -22.68
N ARG A 151 -7.99 -17.35 -21.94
CA ARG A 151 -7.60 -16.30 -20.97
C ARG A 151 -6.58 -16.80 -19.94
N ALA A 152 -6.78 -18.02 -19.43
CA ALA A 152 -5.88 -18.62 -18.45
C ALA A 152 -4.51 -18.90 -19.06
N ASP A 153 -4.47 -19.43 -20.29
CA ASP A 153 -3.22 -19.75 -20.99
C ASP A 153 -2.45 -18.49 -21.37
N ILE A 154 -3.14 -17.40 -21.74
CA ILE A 154 -2.52 -16.08 -21.98
C ILE A 154 -1.89 -15.55 -20.69
N ALA A 155 -2.60 -15.62 -19.56
CA ALA A 155 -2.08 -15.18 -18.28
C ALA A 155 -0.87 -16.02 -17.83
N ALA A 156 -0.93 -17.35 -17.98
CA ALA A 156 0.17 -18.25 -17.68
C ALA A 156 1.40 -17.96 -18.55
N ALA A 157 1.21 -17.83 -19.87
CA ALA A 157 2.31 -17.52 -20.79
C ALA A 157 3.00 -16.20 -20.46
N VAL A 158 2.25 -15.16 -20.08
CA VAL A 158 2.82 -13.87 -19.69
C VAL A 158 3.64 -14.00 -18.39
N VAL A 159 3.18 -14.77 -17.41
CA VAL A 159 3.89 -14.94 -16.13
C VAL A 159 5.14 -15.81 -16.27
N GLU A 160 5.11 -16.83 -17.12
CA GLU A 160 6.21 -17.77 -17.32
C GLU A 160 7.28 -17.21 -18.27
N GLU A 161 6.86 -16.68 -19.43
CA GLU A 161 7.77 -16.35 -20.53
C GLU A 161 8.31 -14.90 -20.48
N CYS A 162 7.68 -13.97 -19.76
CA CYS A 162 8.21 -12.60 -19.63
C CYS A 162 9.39 -12.55 -18.66
N VAL A 163 10.37 -11.71 -19.00
CA VAL A 163 11.51 -11.38 -18.12
C VAL A 163 11.05 -10.52 -16.95
N ASP A 164 10.26 -9.48 -17.23
CA ASP A 164 9.67 -8.58 -16.23
C ASP A 164 8.18 -8.40 -16.52
N VAL A 165 7.36 -9.20 -15.84
CA VAL A 165 5.90 -9.20 -15.98
C VAL A 165 5.31 -7.83 -15.62
N MET A 166 5.82 -7.18 -14.57
CA MET A 166 5.27 -5.91 -14.08
C MET A 166 5.48 -4.79 -15.10
N SER A 167 6.70 -4.66 -15.63
CA SER A 167 7.01 -3.67 -16.65
C SER A 167 6.26 -3.96 -17.95
N PHE A 168 6.18 -5.23 -18.37
CA PHE A 168 5.44 -5.62 -19.57
C PHE A 168 3.96 -5.21 -19.52
N VAL A 169 3.29 -5.47 -18.40
CA VAL A 169 1.89 -5.08 -18.21
C VAL A 169 1.73 -3.56 -18.07
N LEU A 170 2.71 -2.89 -17.44
CA LEU A 170 2.71 -1.43 -17.35
C LEU A 170 2.85 -0.76 -18.72
N ASP A 171 3.69 -1.29 -19.61
CA ASP A 171 3.84 -0.78 -20.98
C ASP A 171 2.53 -0.90 -21.77
N ALA A 172 1.82 -2.02 -21.61
CA ALA A 172 0.50 -2.22 -22.22
C ALA A 172 -0.57 -1.26 -21.65
N LEU A 173 -0.50 -1.00 -20.34
CA LEU A 173 -1.39 -0.06 -19.66
C LEU A 173 -1.11 1.39 -20.09
N GLU A 174 0.15 1.79 -20.17
CA GLU A 174 0.56 3.13 -20.61
C GLU A 174 0.06 3.43 -22.02
N GLU A 175 0.26 2.50 -22.97
CA GLU A 175 -0.27 2.66 -24.33
C GLU A 175 -1.81 2.79 -24.33
N PHE A 176 -2.51 2.00 -23.52
CA PHE A 176 -3.97 2.10 -23.41
C PHE A 176 -4.42 3.48 -22.90
N VAL A 177 -3.76 4.00 -21.86
CA VAL A 177 -4.07 5.30 -21.28
C VAL A 177 -3.75 6.42 -22.26
N GLU A 178 -2.61 6.38 -22.94
CA GLU A 178 -2.25 7.33 -24.00
C GLU A 178 -3.31 7.38 -25.09
N MET A 179 -3.70 6.22 -25.63
CA MET A 179 -4.72 6.16 -26.66
C MET A 179 -6.07 6.68 -26.16
N LYS A 180 -6.40 6.49 -24.87
CA LYS A 180 -7.64 7.00 -24.27
C LYS A 180 -7.60 8.53 -24.16
N VAL A 181 -6.48 9.10 -23.73
CA VAL A 181 -6.28 10.56 -23.68
C VAL A 181 -6.38 11.18 -25.07
N GLU A 182 -5.87 10.49 -26.10
CA GLU A 182 -5.97 10.89 -27.50
C GLU A 182 -7.38 10.71 -28.11
N GLY A 183 -8.34 10.11 -27.39
CA GLY A 183 -9.70 9.91 -27.89
C GLY A 183 -9.83 8.87 -29.00
N LYS A 184 -8.92 7.90 -29.10
CA LYS A 184 -8.97 6.84 -30.13
C LYS A 184 -10.19 5.93 -29.96
N VAL A 185 -10.72 5.43 -31.08
CA VAL A 185 -11.86 4.50 -31.12
C VAL A 185 -11.39 3.06 -30.81
N GLY A 186 -12.30 2.22 -30.29
CA GLY A 186 -12.02 0.80 -29.99
C GLY A 186 -11.54 0.53 -28.56
N MET A 187 -11.77 1.46 -27.63
CA MET A 187 -11.34 1.35 -26.23
C MET A 187 -11.92 0.15 -25.49
N ALA A 188 -13.15 -0.24 -25.79
CA ALA A 188 -13.79 -1.40 -25.15
C ALA A 188 -12.99 -2.68 -25.38
N ASP A 189 -12.38 -2.80 -26.57
CA ASP A 189 -11.69 -4.00 -26.99
C ASP A 189 -10.27 -4.10 -26.42
N ARG A 190 -9.59 -2.95 -26.38
CA ARG A 190 -8.29 -2.81 -25.72
C ARG A 190 -8.40 -2.99 -24.21
N ARG A 191 -9.43 -2.41 -23.58
CA ARG A 191 -9.71 -2.58 -22.15
C ARG A 191 -9.82 -4.05 -21.76
N TRP A 192 -10.47 -4.85 -22.60
CA TRP A 192 -10.55 -6.29 -22.37
C TRP A 192 -9.17 -6.97 -22.43
N ALA A 193 -8.35 -6.67 -23.44
CA ALA A 193 -7.02 -7.25 -23.60
C ALA A 193 -6.07 -6.86 -22.46
N VAL A 194 -5.99 -5.56 -22.13
CA VAL A 194 -5.14 -5.08 -21.03
C VAL A 194 -5.68 -5.54 -19.67
N GLY A 195 -7.01 -5.66 -19.51
CA GLY A 195 -7.61 -6.22 -18.30
C GLY A 195 -7.17 -7.66 -18.01
N ILE A 196 -6.97 -8.50 -19.04
CA ILE A 196 -6.40 -9.85 -18.87
C ILE A 196 -4.97 -9.78 -18.33
N LEU A 197 -4.15 -8.89 -18.88
CA LEU A 197 -2.77 -8.71 -18.45
C LEU A 197 -2.68 -8.22 -17.00
N ILE A 198 -3.48 -7.23 -16.62
CA ILE A 198 -3.53 -6.73 -15.23
C ILE A 198 -3.99 -7.84 -14.28
N GLN A 199 -4.96 -8.65 -14.70
CA GLN A 199 -5.44 -9.76 -13.88
C GLN A 199 -4.36 -10.84 -13.67
N ALA A 200 -3.46 -11.05 -14.64
CA ALA A 200 -2.34 -11.98 -14.52
C ALA A 200 -1.31 -11.54 -13.46
N VAL A 201 -1.24 -10.24 -13.17
CA VAL A 201 -0.27 -9.64 -12.25
C VAL A 201 -0.76 -9.64 -10.79
N LEU A 202 -2.07 -9.68 -10.55
CA LEU A 202 -2.62 -9.64 -9.18
C LEU A 202 -2.01 -10.71 -8.24
N PRO A 203 -1.85 -11.98 -8.63
CA PRO A 203 -1.22 -12.99 -7.77
C PRO A 203 0.29 -12.79 -7.57
N VAL A 204 0.97 -12.10 -8.50
CA VAL A 204 2.42 -11.88 -8.45
C VAL A 204 2.79 -10.91 -7.33
N VAL A 205 1.96 -9.88 -7.11
CA VAL A 205 2.19 -8.87 -6.07
C VAL A 205 2.05 -9.43 -4.65
N ASP A 206 1.23 -10.47 -4.45
CA ASP A 206 1.09 -11.15 -3.16
C ASP A 206 2.35 -11.95 -2.76
N GLY A 207 3.21 -12.32 -3.74
CA GLY A 207 4.42 -13.13 -3.54
C GLY A 207 5.75 -12.37 -3.63
N GLY A 208 5.75 -11.17 -4.23
CA GLY A 208 6.95 -10.36 -4.41
C GLY A 208 6.57 -8.91 -4.70
N GLY A 209 7.07 -7.99 -3.86
CA GLY A 209 6.76 -6.57 -4.00
C GLY A 209 7.21 -5.99 -5.35
N VAL A 210 6.45 -5.03 -5.86
CA VAL A 210 6.77 -4.31 -7.10
C VAL A 210 7.99 -3.42 -6.89
N ALA A 211 8.93 -3.42 -7.83
CA ALA A 211 10.09 -2.54 -7.79
C ALA A 211 9.64 -1.06 -7.69
N ASN A 212 10.30 -0.28 -6.82
CA ASN A 212 9.92 1.12 -6.57
C ASN A 212 9.87 1.94 -7.86
N SER A 213 10.82 1.75 -8.78
CA SER A 213 10.84 2.44 -10.08
C SER A 213 9.62 2.15 -10.94
N VAL A 214 9.16 0.89 -10.96
CA VAL A 214 7.95 0.47 -11.69
C VAL A 214 6.71 1.02 -11.00
N ARG A 215 6.68 1.02 -9.65
CA ARG A 215 5.58 1.58 -8.86
C ARG A 215 5.43 3.09 -9.04
N GLU A 216 6.54 3.84 -9.10
CA GLU A 216 6.51 5.28 -9.41
C GLU A 216 5.96 5.55 -10.80
N ARG A 217 6.43 4.80 -11.80
CA ARG A 217 5.93 4.91 -13.19
C ARG A 217 4.45 4.57 -13.28
N ALA A 218 4.02 3.47 -12.67
CA ALA A 218 2.63 3.04 -12.61
C ALA A 218 1.72 4.09 -11.96
N ALA A 219 2.17 4.72 -10.88
CA ALA A 219 1.43 5.81 -10.24
C ALA A 219 1.16 6.97 -11.21
N GLY A 220 2.16 7.39 -11.98
CA GLY A 220 2.01 8.44 -12.99
C GLY A 220 1.03 8.06 -14.10
N VAL A 221 1.09 6.82 -14.60
CA VAL A 221 0.16 6.31 -15.64
C VAL A 221 -1.28 6.24 -15.11
N VAL A 222 -1.46 5.70 -13.90
CA VAL A 222 -2.79 5.54 -13.29
C VAL A 222 -3.40 6.90 -12.92
N GLU A 223 -2.60 7.89 -12.50
CA GLU A 223 -3.10 9.24 -12.27
C GLU A 223 -3.52 9.95 -13.56
N LYS A 224 -2.74 9.82 -14.65
CA LYS A 224 -3.18 10.29 -15.98
C LYS A 224 -4.52 9.66 -16.38
N TRP A 225 -4.67 8.36 -16.12
CA TRP A 225 -5.92 7.64 -16.40
C TRP A 225 -7.09 8.16 -15.57
N LYS A 226 -6.89 8.43 -14.27
CA LYS A 226 -7.88 9.04 -13.38
C LYS A 226 -8.40 10.37 -13.93
N GLY A 227 -7.50 11.21 -14.45
CA GLY A 227 -7.86 12.45 -15.14
C GLY A 227 -8.70 12.20 -16.39
N ALA A 228 -8.29 11.25 -17.24
CA ALA A 228 -9.03 10.90 -18.46
C ALA A 228 -10.42 10.29 -18.20
N MET A 229 -10.59 9.58 -17.08
CA MET A 229 -11.90 9.09 -16.62
C MET A 229 -12.82 10.20 -16.11
N SER A 230 -12.24 11.28 -15.57
CA SER A 230 -13.00 12.42 -15.02
C SER A 230 -13.37 13.47 -16.08
N GLY A 231 -12.64 13.54 -17.20
CA GLY A 231 -12.85 14.53 -18.27
C GLY A 231 -13.60 14.03 -19.51
N GLY A 232 -13.88 12.74 -19.64
CA GLY A 232 -14.44 12.12 -20.85
C GLY A 232 -15.96 11.92 -20.80
N GLY A 233 -16.73 12.99 -20.93
CA GLY A 233 -18.20 12.94 -20.94
C GLY A 233 -18.82 13.39 -22.28
N GLU A 234 -18.65 12.63 -23.37
CA GLU A 234 -19.59 12.69 -24.50
C GLU A 234 -20.75 11.72 -24.24
N SER A 235 -21.62 12.15 -23.32
CA SER A 235 -22.86 11.55 -22.78
C SER A 235 -22.70 11.47 -21.28
N GLY A 236 -23.48 12.27 -20.55
CA GLY A 236 -23.40 12.46 -19.09
C GLY A 236 -23.68 11.21 -18.24
N GLY A 237 -22.88 10.15 -18.39
CA GLY A 237 -22.84 8.98 -17.53
C GLY A 237 -21.42 8.84 -17.00
N GLY A 238 -21.28 8.58 -15.69
CA GLY A 238 -19.98 8.41 -15.03
C GLY A 238 -19.14 7.26 -15.62
N VAL A 239 -18.01 6.99 -14.96
CA VAL A 239 -17.07 5.94 -15.37
C VAL A 239 -17.81 4.62 -15.59
N GLY A 240 -17.65 4.02 -16.78
CA GLY A 240 -18.28 2.74 -17.08
C GLY A 240 -17.77 1.67 -16.13
N ALA A 241 -18.65 0.82 -15.59
CA ALA A 241 -18.32 -0.17 -14.55
C ALA A 241 -17.16 -1.14 -14.91
N GLY A 242 -16.95 -1.41 -16.20
CA GLY A 242 -15.82 -2.21 -16.67
C GLY A 242 -14.47 -1.48 -16.60
N GLU A 243 -14.49 -0.16 -16.74
CA GLU A 243 -13.31 0.69 -16.67
C GLU A 243 -12.89 0.95 -15.22
N ALA A 244 -13.85 1.32 -14.37
CA ALA A 244 -13.60 1.50 -12.94
C ALA A 244 -12.99 0.23 -12.30
N ALA A 245 -13.48 -0.94 -12.69
CA ALA A 245 -12.95 -2.20 -12.21
C ALA A 245 -11.51 -2.46 -12.66
N MET A 246 -11.19 -2.20 -13.92
CA MET A 246 -9.83 -2.37 -14.44
C MET A 246 -8.86 -1.36 -13.80
N PHE A 247 -9.32 -0.13 -13.55
CA PHE A 247 -8.57 0.87 -12.80
C PHE A 247 -8.26 0.40 -11.38
N LEU A 248 -9.26 -0.08 -10.64
CA LEU A 248 -9.06 -0.61 -9.30
C LEU A 248 -8.16 -1.85 -9.28
N GLN A 249 -8.25 -2.71 -10.30
CA GLN A 249 -7.33 -3.83 -10.50
C GLN A 249 -5.90 -3.37 -10.76
N ALA A 250 -5.68 -2.28 -11.49
CA ALA A 250 -4.35 -1.69 -11.67
C ALA A 250 -3.82 -1.11 -10.35
N VAL A 251 -4.64 -0.38 -9.59
CA VAL A 251 -4.24 0.15 -8.28
C VAL A 251 -3.82 -0.97 -7.33
N ALA A 252 -4.61 -2.05 -7.28
CA ALA A 252 -4.28 -3.23 -6.48
C ALA A 252 -3.03 -3.95 -7.02
N GLY A 253 -3.00 -4.24 -8.32
CA GLY A 253 -1.95 -5.01 -8.99
C GLY A 253 -0.61 -4.30 -9.13
N PHE A 254 -0.52 -2.99 -8.90
CA PHE A 254 0.75 -2.28 -8.79
C PHE A 254 1.07 -1.82 -7.35
N GLY A 255 0.22 -2.21 -6.37
CA GLY A 255 0.41 -1.84 -4.97
C GLY A 255 0.39 -0.33 -4.74
N LEU A 256 -0.55 0.38 -5.37
CA LEU A 256 -0.63 1.85 -5.37
C LEU A 256 -1.60 2.42 -4.33
N LYS A 257 -2.12 1.60 -3.41
CA LYS A 257 -3.15 2.01 -2.45
C LYS A 257 -2.76 3.27 -1.65
N ASP A 258 -1.50 3.37 -1.24
CA ASP A 258 -0.94 4.47 -0.46
C ASP A 258 -0.79 5.78 -1.26
N LYS A 259 -0.88 5.72 -2.58
CA LYS A 259 -0.75 6.89 -3.47
C LYS A 259 -2.07 7.55 -3.85
N PHE A 260 -3.18 6.92 -3.53
CA PHE A 260 -4.52 7.43 -3.83
C PHE A 260 -5.31 7.65 -2.56
N GLU A 261 -6.23 8.62 -2.59
CA GLU A 261 -7.16 8.87 -1.50
C GLU A 261 -8.04 7.65 -1.24
N GLU A 262 -8.07 7.18 0.01
CA GLU A 262 -8.82 5.98 0.38
C GLU A 262 -10.32 6.14 0.11
N ASP A 263 -10.87 7.31 0.42
CA ASP A 263 -12.29 7.63 0.23
C ASP A 263 -12.70 7.58 -1.25
N TYR A 264 -11.82 8.05 -2.14
CA TYR A 264 -12.05 7.98 -3.58
C TYR A 264 -12.13 6.53 -4.06
N LEU A 265 -11.16 5.68 -3.66
CA LEU A 265 -11.14 4.27 -4.02
C LEU A 265 -12.36 3.52 -3.44
N MET A 266 -12.72 3.81 -2.19
CA MET A 266 -13.90 3.22 -1.54
C MET A 266 -15.19 3.61 -2.26
N LYS A 267 -15.36 4.88 -2.61
CA LYS A 267 -16.51 5.35 -3.37
C LYS A 267 -16.64 4.62 -4.70
N LEU A 268 -15.53 4.48 -5.43
CA LEU A 268 -15.50 3.80 -6.72
C LEU A 268 -15.84 2.29 -6.60
N VAL A 269 -15.40 1.64 -5.53
CA VAL A 269 -15.77 0.25 -5.22
C VAL A 269 -17.26 0.13 -4.93
N LEU A 270 -17.82 1.03 -4.12
CA LEU A 270 -19.24 1.01 -3.75
C LEU A 270 -20.16 1.29 -4.94
N GLU A 271 -19.80 2.25 -5.80
CA GLU A 271 -20.54 2.59 -7.03
C GLU A 271 -20.64 1.40 -8.02
N HIS A 272 -19.71 0.44 -7.94
CA HIS A 272 -19.65 -0.72 -8.83
C HIS A 272 -19.73 -2.06 -8.10
N ALA A 273 -20.26 -2.08 -6.87
CA ALA A 273 -20.27 -3.25 -5.98
C ALA A 273 -21.04 -4.47 -6.53
N THR A 274 -21.97 -4.27 -7.47
CA THR A 274 -22.76 -5.34 -8.09
C THR A 274 -21.96 -6.25 -9.04
N ARG A 275 -20.72 -5.88 -9.38
CA ARG A 275 -19.84 -6.70 -10.24
C ARG A 275 -19.19 -7.83 -9.46
N ARG A 276 -19.21 -9.04 -10.04
CA ARG A 276 -18.61 -10.27 -9.47
C ARG A 276 -17.14 -10.13 -9.07
N ASP A 277 -16.39 -9.30 -9.79
CA ASP A 277 -14.94 -9.14 -9.55
C ASP A 277 -14.62 -8.07 -8.48
N MET A 278 -15.57 -7.21 -8.12
CA MET A 278 -15.32 -6.12 -7.16
C MET A 278 -15.11 -6.61 -5.73
N ALA A 279 -15.72 -7.71 -5.32
CA ALA A 279 -15.43 -8.31 -4.02
C ALA A 279 -13.95 -8.72 -3.91
N LYS A 280 -13.39 -9.32 -4.96
CA LYS A 280 -11.97 -9.73 -4.98
C LYS A 280 -11.03 -8.53 -4.99
N VAL A 281 -11.35 -7.52 -5.78
CA VAL A 281 -10.55 -6.29 -5.87
C VAL A 281 -10.59 -5.51 -4.55
N ALA A 282 -11.75 -5.43 -3.90
CA ALA A 282 -11.88 -4.80 -2.60
C ALA A 282 -11.09 -5.53 -1.52
N LEU A 283 -11.05 -6.87 -1.55
CA LEU A 283 -10.18 -7.65 -0.67
C LEU A 283 -8.70 -7.36 -0.93
N ALA A 284 -8.27 -7.34 -2.19
CA ALA A 284 -6.89 -7.01 -2.57
C ALA A 284 -6.49 -5.58 -2.16
N LEU A 285 -7.43 -4.64 -2.16
CA LEU A 285 -7.22 -3.26 -1.65
C LEU A 285 -7.32 -3.16 -0.12
N GLY A 286 -7.63 -4.24 0.59
CA GLY A 286 -7.78 -4.24 2.05
C GLY A 286 -9.03 -3.52 2.56
N PHE A 287 -10.10 -3.48 1.77
CA PHE A 287 -11.41 -2.93 2.14
C PHE A 287 -12.41 -3.99 2.66
N GLY A 288 -12.00 -5.26 2.72
CA GLY A 288 -12.87 -6.39 3.09
C GLY A 288 -13.65 -6.21 4.39
N ASP A 289 -13.02 -5.71 5.45
CA ASP A 289 -13.68 -5.50 6.74
C ASP A 289 -14.47 -4.20 6.81
N LYS A 290 -14.07 -3.18 6.04
CA LYS A 290 -14.78 -1.89 5.96
C LYS A 290 -16.11 -2.03 5.21
N ILE A 291 -16.16 -2.86 4.17
CA ILE A 291 -17.36 -3.09 3.35
C ILE A 291 -18.48 -3.82 4.11
N LYS A 292 -18.14 -4.67 5.09
CA LYS A 292 -19.13 -5.31 5.97
C LYS A 292 -19.96 -4.28 6.74
N GLY A 293 -19.40 -3.10 7.05
CA GLY A 293 -20.13 -1.99 7.67
C GLY A 293 -21.06 -1.23 6.70
N TYR A 294 -20.75 -1.21 5.40
CA TYR A 294 -21.55 -0.56 4.36
C TYR A 294 -22.70 -1.43 3.83
N HIS A 295 -22.68 -2.75 4.06
CA HIS A 295 -23.78 -3.66 3.72
C HIS A 295 -25.11 -3.28 4.41
N CYS A 296 -25.08 -2.49 5.49
CA CYS A 296 -26.28 -1.96 6.13
C CYS A 296 -26.96 -0.83 5.31
N LYS A 297 -26.34 -0.31 4.24
CA LYS A 297 -26.89 0.74 3.36
C LYS A 297 -27.27 0.28 1.95
N LEU A 298 -27.03 -0.99 1.59
CA LEU A 298 -27.33 -1.55 0.25
C LEU A 298 -28.54 -2.50 0.24
N ALA A 299 -29.26 -2.63 1.36
CA ALA A 299 -30.47 -3.44 1.49
C ALA A 299 -31.70 -2.61 1.94
N ALA A 300 -31.76 -1.34 1.55
CA ALA A 300 -32.93 -0.48 1.69
C ALA A 300 -33.25 0.18 0.34
#